data_AF-A0A6L5WZW8-F1
#
_entry.id   AF-A0A6L5WZW8-F1
#
_cell.length_a   1.000
_cell.length_b   1.000
_cell.length_c   1.000
_cell.angle_alpha   90.00
_cell.angle_beta   90.00
_cell.angle_gamma   90.00
#
_symmetry.space_group_name_H-M   'P 1'
#
loop_
_entity.id
_entity.type
_entity.pdbx_description
1 polymer ?
#
loop_
_entity_poly.entity_id
_entity_poly.type
_entity_poly.pdbx_seq_one_letter_code
_entity_poly.pdbx_strand_id
1 'polypeptide(L)' 'MALIYATLIIKGIKTINDVPKVIRNKVKQVLIDLDLPELAEEQTEETGTTETGKPGSSTGQTA' A
#
# COMPACT_ATOMS: atom_id res chain seq x y z
N MET A 1 2.03 -6.86 -16.08
CA MET A 1 1.49 -7.95 -15.24
C MET A 1 1.22 -7.56 -13.78
N ALA A 2 2.04 -6.72 -13.13
CA ALA A 2 1.87 -6.37 -11.71
C ALA A 2 0.48 -5.79 -11.36
N LEU A 3 -0.05 -4.85 -12.17
CA LEU A 3 -1.40 -4.30 -11.98
C LEU A 3 -2.50 -5.37 -11.96
N ILE A 4 -2.43 -6.35 -12.87
CA ILE A 4 -3.40 -7.45 -12.92
C ILE A 4 -3.39 -8.22 -11.60
N TYR A 5 -2.19 -8.57 -11.11
CA TYR A 5 -2.07 -9.26 -9.82
C TYR A 5 -2.53 -8.39 -8.65
N ALA A 6 -2.19 -7.10 -8.62
CA ALA A 6 -2.68 -6.17 -7.60
C ALA A 6 -4.22 -6.16 -7.56
N THR A 7 -4.87 -6.03 -8.73
CA THR A 7 -6.34 -6.11 -8.82
C THR A 7 -6.89 -7.46 -8.37
N LEU A 8 -6.24 -8.58 -8.70
CA LEU A 8 -6.68 -9.91 -8.24
C LEU A 8 -6.56 -10.05 -6.72
N ILE A 9 -5.58 -9.39 -6.08
CA ILE A 9 -5.41 -9.36 -4.63
C ILE A 9 -6.48 -8.48 -3.97
N ILE A 10 -6.75 -7.30 -4.53
CA ILE A 10 -7.83 -6.41 -4.07
C ILE A 10 -9.19 -7.11 -4.15
N LYS A 11 -9.40 -7.93 -5.18
CA LYS A 11 -10.63 -8.74 -5.34
C LYS A 11 -10.67 -9.99 -4.45
N GLY A 12 -9.62 -10.29 -3.69
CA GLY A 12 -9.53 -11.49 -2.84
C GLY A 12 -9.38 -12.81 -3.60
N ILE A 13 -9.03 -12.77 -4.89
CA ILE A 13 -8.89 -13.96 -5.75
C ILE A 13 -7.51 -14.59 -5.59
N LYS A 14 -6.50 -13.76 -5.31
CA LYS A 14 -5.10 -14.16 -5.11
C LYS A 14 -4.51 -13.48 -3.89
N THR A 15 -3.44 -14.03 -3.36
CA THR A 15 -2.68 -13.40 -2.27
C THR A 15 -1.33 -12.89 -2.77
N ILE A 16 -0.63 -12.08 -1.97
CA ILE A 16 0.73 -11.65 -2.31
C ILE A 16 1.70 -12.83 -2.46
N ASN A 17 1.35 -14.01 -1.92
CA ASN A 17 2.11 -15.25 -2.05
C ASN A 17 1.98 -15.92 -3.41
N ASP A 18 0.84 -15.76 -4.09
CA ASP A 18 0.63 -16.22 -5.47
C ASP A 18 1.47 -15.44 -6.49
N VAL A 19 1.98 -14.27 -6.10
CA VAL A 19 2.71 -13.40 -7.00
C VAL A 19 4.17 -13.90 -7.16
N PRO A 20 4.64 -14.08 -8.41
CA PRO A 20 6.02 -14.44 -8.69
C PRO A 20 7.01 -13.46 -8.04
N LYS A 21 8.06 -13.97 -7.39
CA LYS A 21 9.04 -13.17 -6.64
C LYS A 21 9.64 -12.01 -7.45
N VAL A 22 9.82 -12.21 -8.75
CA VAL A 22 10.34 -11.20 -9.70
C VAL A 22 9.49 -9.93 -9.81
N ILE A 23 8.17 -10.04 -9.59
CA ILE A 23 7.23 -8.90 -9.65
C ILE A 23 6.55 -8.62 -8.32
N ARG A 24 6.75 -9.46 -7.30
CA ARG A 24 6.15 -9.29 -5.97
C ARG A 24 6.44 -7.91 -5.40
N ASN A 25 7.69 -7.43 -5.52
CA ASN A 25 8.05 -6.10 -5.04
C ASN A 25 7.31 -4.99 -5.78
N LYS A 26 7.11 -5.15 -7.10
CA LYS A 26 6.32 -4.21 -7.92
C LYS A 26 4.84 -4.24 -7.53
N VAL A 27 4.28 -5.41 -7.22
CA VAL A 27 2.87 -5.52 -6.78
C VAL A 27 2.67 -4.88 -5.42
N LYS A 28 3.60 -5.07 -4.47
CA LYS A 28 3.56 -4.39 -3.17
C LYS A 28 3.57 -2.87 -3.32
N GLN A 29 4.47 -2.33 -4.14
CA GLN A 29 4.53 -0.89 -4.42
C GLN A 29 3.22 -0.38 -5.02
N VAL A 30 2.66 -1.08 -6.01
CA VAL A 30 1.36 -0.71 -6.60
C VAL A 30 0.23 -0.71 -5.55
N LEU A 31 0.22 -1.69 -4.64
CA LEU A 31 -0.78 -1.72 -3.56
C LEU A 31 -0.61 -0.55 -2.58
N ILE A 32 0.64 -0.18 -2.25
CA ILE A 32 0.94 1.00 -1.43
C ILE A 32 0.53 2.30 -2.14
N ASP A 33 0.86 2.45 -3.43
CA ASP A 33 0.46 3.60 -4.24
C ASP A 33 -1.07 3.74 -4.36
N LEU A 34 -1.80 2.62 -4.25
CA LEU A 34 -3.25 2.56 -4.22
C LEU A 34 -3.83 2.72 -2.80
N ASP A 35 -3.00 3.03 -1.80
CA ASP A 35 -3.38 3.21 -0.39
C ASP A 35 -3.90 1.93 0.28
N LEU A 36 -3.48 0.75 -0.22
CA LEU A 36 -3.84 -0.58 0.30
C LEU A 36 -2.59 -1.36 0.78
N PRO A 37 -1.77 -0.81 1.70
CA PRO A 37 -0.57 -1.47 2.20
C PRO A 37 -0.89 -2.78 2.96
N GLU A 38 -2.09 -2.88 3.56
CA GLU A 38 -2.57 -4.07 4.27
C GLU A 38 -2.58 -5.34 3.40
N LEU A 39 -2.77 -5.20 2.09
CA LEU A 39 -2.76 -6.31 1.14
C LEU A 39 -1.34 -6.70 0.69
N ALA A 40 -0.37 -5.80 0.89
CA ALA A 40 1.05 -6.02 0.60
C ALA A 40 1.78 -6.70 1.77
N GLU A 41 1.22 -6.59 2.96
CA GLU A 41 1.71 -7.20 4.20
C GLU A 41 0.98 -8.52 4.44
N GLU A 42 1.75 -9.58 4.67
CA GLU A 42 1.19 -10.88 5.00
C GLU A 42 0.70 -10.80 6.44
N GLN A 43 -0.64 -10.72 6.60
CA GLN A 43 -1.38 -10.63 7.87
C GLN A 43 -0.54 -10.92 9.11
N THR A 44 0.09 -9.86 9.63
CA THR A 44 0.45 -9.78 11.03
C THR A 44 -0.39 -8.61 11.52
N GLU A 45 -1.47 -8.93 12.20
CA GLU A 45 -2.22 -7.94 12.95
C GLU A 45 -1.26 -7.16 13.85
N GLU A 46 -1.65 -5.92 14.13
CA GLU A 46 -1.09 -4.98 15.11
C GLU A 46 -0.26 -3.82 14.55
N THR A 47 -0.71 -2.63 14.95
CA THR A 47 -0.17 -1.27 14.74
C THR A 47 -0.54 -0.70 13.37
N GLY A 48 -1.32 0.37 13.25
CA GLY A 48 -1.53 1.49 14.16
C GLY A 48 -1.49 2.73 13.29
N THR A 49 -2.58 3.49 13.33
CA THR A 49 -2.70 4.87 12.84
C THR A 49 -1.36 5.56 12.55
N THR A 50 -1.11 5.89 11.30
CA THR A 50 -0.47 7.16 11.00
C THR A 50 -1.33 7.87 9.97
N GLU A 51 -2.25 8.67 10.49
CA GLU A 51 -2.56 9.97 9.90
C GLU A 51 -1.26 10.58 9.40
N THR A 52 -0.94 10.41 8.12
CA THR A 52 -0.11 11.40 7.45
C THR A 52 -1.09 12.45 6.97
N GLY A 53 -1.65 13.16 7.94
CA GLY A 53 -2.19 14.48 7.72
C GLY A 53 -1.08 15.26 7.06
N LYS A 54 -1.23 15.49 5.76
CA LYS A 54 -0.46 16.47 5.01
C LYS A 54 -0.54 17.76 5.85
N PRO A 55 0.54 18.22 6.52
CA PRO A 55 0.47 19.52 7.14
C PRO A 55 0.25 20.49 5.99
N GLY A 56 -0.93 21.11 5.99
CA GLY A 56 -1.19 22.27 5.17
C GLY A 56 -0.05 23.23 5.44
N SER A 57 0.79 23.44 4.43
CA SER A 57 1.76 24.53 4.45
C SER A 57 0.94 25.81 4.30
N SER A 58 0.39 26.26 5.43
CA SER A 58 -0.32 27.51 5.57
C SER A 58 0.06 28.14 6.89
N THR A 59 0.40 29.42 6.81
CA THR A 59 0.50 30.41 7.90
C THR A 59 1.92 30.72 8.38
N GLY A 60 2.41 31.86 7.88
CA GLY A 60 2.69 33.02 8.73
C GLY A 60 3.95 32.96 9.57
N GLN A 61 5.06 33.38 8.98
CA GLN A 61 6.19 33.84 9.79
C GLN A 61 5.93 35.28 10.22
N THR A 62 5.60 35.43 11.49
CA THR A 62 5.56 36.66 12.27
C THR A 62 6.99 37.09 12.63
N ALA A 63 7.38 38.31 12.27
CA ALA A 63 8.20 39.27 13.06
C ALA A 63 8.48 40.52 12.22
#